data_AF-A0A6J4MWJ2-F1
#
_entry.id   AF-A0A6J4MWJ2-F1
#
_cell.length_a   1.000
_cell.length_b   1.000
_cell.length_c   1.000
_cell.angle_alpha   90.00
_cell.angle_beta   90.00
_cell.angle_gamma   90.00
#
_symmetry.space_group_name_H-M   'P 1'
#
loop_
_entity.id
_entity.type
_entity.pdbx_description
1 polymer ?
#
loop_
_entity_poly.entity_id
_entity_poly.type
_entity_poly.pdbx_seq_one_letter_code
_entity_poly.pdbx_strand_id
1 'polypeptide(L)'
;MTDATGHLPYWTLEQLAEGGLSHVERSLAEQHLGRCAHCAAELESARSLLAALSALPQLEPSPRFADLVMARVVVQPQAAPAAVAVPAQAERAAPRARRGWMMLLALVLVPLPVLAGLGTWMGGDPVTGMGSLWNAVRGWARDVSWNLLSEGTETLIRTGLYQWGADALAAIPGPTAAGVPVLLLVLLAAIPASAWAMARLLRTPHTGGMIHA
;
A
#
# COMPACT_ATOMS: atom_id res chain seq x y z
N MET A 1 -13.46 -15.23 0.15
CA MET A 1 -12.94 -15.01 1.50
C MET A 1 -12.99 -16.35 2.21
N THR A 2 -11.93 -17.12 2.11
CA THR A 2 -11.76 -18.39 2.82
C THR A 2 -10.34 -18.42 3.36
N ASP A 3 -10.13 -19.17 4.44
CA ASP A 3 -8.82 -19.38 5.04
C ASP A 3 -7.98 -20.43 4.26
N ALA A 4 -6.87 -20.87 4.84
CA ALA A 4 -6.03 -21.92 4.27
C ALA A 4 -6.65 -23.33 4.30
N THR A 5 -7.67 -23.58 5.14
CA THR A 5 -8.41 -24.85 5.18
C THR A 5 -9.61 -24.88 4.22
N GLY A 6 -9.99 -23.74 3.65
CA GLY A 6 -11.08 -23.59 2.68
C GLY A 6 -12.42 -23.21 3.31
N HIS A 7 -12.44 -22.89 4.60
CA HIS A 7 -13.62 -22.47 5.36
C HIS A 7 -13.72 -20.93 5.45
N LEU A 8 -14.90 -20.41 5.83
CA LEU A 8 -15.01 -19.02 6.27
C LEU A 8 -14.21 -18.84 7.58
N PRO A 9 -13.36 -17.81 7.69
CA PRO A 9 -12.62 -17.57 8.93
C PRO A 9 -13.56 -17.11 10.05
N TYR A 10 -13.25 -17.50 11.29
CA TYR A 10 -14.12 -17.31 12.47
C TYR A 10 -14.68 -15.88 12.61
N TRP A 11 -13.83 -14.85 12.49
CA TRP A 11 -14.26 -13.45 12.63
C TRP A 11 -15.26 -13.00 11.55
N THR A 12 -15.30 -13.64 10.38
CA THR A 12 -16.31 -13.38 9.34
C THR A 12 -17.64 -14.07 9.64
N LEU A 13 -17.63 -15.20 10.37
CA LEU A 13 -18.86 -15.83 10.89
C LEU A 13 -19.44 -15.02 12.06
N GLU A 14 -18.58 -14.53 12.95
CA GLU A 14 -18.92 -13.62 14.05
C GLU A 14 -19.55 -12.32 13.52
N GLN A 15 -18.88 -11.61 12.61
CA GLN A 15 -19.41 -10.40 11.96
C GLN A 15 -20.68 -10.65 11.12
N LEU A 16 -20.92 -11.89 10.66
CA LEU A 16 -22.17 -12.26 9.99
C LEU A 16 -23.31 -12.50 10.99
N ALA A 17 -23.01 -13.08 12.15
CA ALA A 17 -23.96 -13.29 13.24
C ALA A 17 -24.37 -11.96 13.91
N GLU A 18 -23.42 -11.03 14.08
CA GLU A 18 -23.65 -9.64 14.53
C GLU A 18 -24.32 -8.75 13.46
N GLY A 19 -24.27 -9.17 12.19
CA GLY A 19 -24.79 -8.38 11.06
C GLY A 19 -23.89 -7.23 10.60
N GLY A 20 -22.64 -7.15 11.08
CA GLY A 20 -21.66 -6.10 10.75
C GLY A 20 -21.03 -6.20 9.35
N LEU A 21 -21.09 -7.36 8.68
CA LEU A 21 -20.57 -7.50 7.30
C LEU A 21 -21.29 -6.61 6.29
N SER A 22 -20.54 -6.08 5.32
CA SER A 22 -21.11 -5.35 4.18
C SER A 22 -22.00 -6.23 3.30
N HIS A 23 -22.86 -5.61 2.49
CA HIS A 23 -23.81 -6.33 1.63
C HIS A 23 -23.12 -7.30 0.63
N VAL A 24 -21.92 -6.98 0.16
CA VAL A 24 -21.16 -7.84 -0.77
C VAL A 24 -20.57 -9.04 -0.03
N GLU A 25 -19.93 -8.81 1.11
CA GLU A 25 -19.30 -9.86 1.92
C GLU A 25 -20.35 -10.83 2.49
N ARG A 26 -21.48 -10.31 2.95
CA ARG A 26 -22.65 -11.08 3.39
C ARG A 26 -23.14 -12.04 2.32
N SER A 27 -23.38 -11.54 1.10
CA SER A 27 -23.85 -12.37 -0.02
C SER A 27 -22.84 -13.46 -0.40
N LEU A 28 -21.53 -13.16 -0.34
CA LEU A 28 -20.48 -14.16 -0.56
C LEU A 28 -20.41 -15.21 0.55
N ALA A 29 -20.59 -14.81 1.81
CA ALA A 29 -20.62 -15.72 2.95
C ALA A 29 -21.86 -16.63 2.91
N GLU A 30 -23.05 -16.08 2.68
CA GLU A 30 -24.31 -16.83 2.48
C GLU A 30 -24.18 -17.87 1.35
N GLN A 31 -23.54 -17.51 0.23
CA GLN A 31 -23.28 -18.44 -0.88
C GLN A 31 -22.27 -19.55 -0.53
N HIS A 32 -21.36 -19.33 0.43
CA HIS A 32 -20.48 -20.37 0.97
C HIS A 32 -21.23 -21.28 1.96
N LEU A 33 -22.04 -20.68 2.85
CA LEU A 33 -22.82 -21.40 3.86
C LEU A 33 -23.84 -22.36 3.23
N GLY A 34 -24.46 -21.98 2.11
CA GLY A 34 -25.29 -22.87 1.28
C GLY A 34 -24.56 -24.06 0.64
N ARG A 35 -23.24 -24.19 0.85
CA ARG A 35 -22.41 -25.32 0.37
C ARG A 35 -21.57 -25.98 1.47
N CYS A 36 -21.30 -25.30 2.59
CA CYS A 36 -20.44 -25.81 3.66
C CYS A 36 -21.22 -25.99 4.98
N ALA A 37 -21.60 -27.24 5.26
CA ALA A 37 -22.34 -27.60 6.48
C ALA A 37 -21.58 -27.28 7.79
N HIS A 38 -20.23 -27.34 7.78
CA HIS A 38 -19.43 -26.98 8.96
C HIS A 38 -19.58 -25.49 9.29
N CYS A 39 -19.33 -24.59 8.34
CA CYS A 39 -19.50 -23.15 8.55
C CYS A 39 -20.95 -22.76 8.88
N ALA A 40 -21.94 -23.51 8.39
CA ALA A 40 -23.34 -23.32 8.77
C ALA A 40 -23.61 -23.68 10.24
N ALA A 41 -23.00 -24.75 10.77
CA ALA A 41 -23.08 -25.11 12.17
C ALA A 41 -22.35 -24.10 13.09
N GLU A 42 -21.17 -23.63 12.68
CA GLU A 42 -20.42 -22.58 13.41
C GLU A 42 -21.15 -21.23 13.42
N LEU A 43 -21.85 -20.87 12.34
CA LEU A 43 -22.68 -19.65 12.34
C LEU A 43 -23.85 -19.77 13.32
N GLU A 44 -24.47 -20.94 13.41
CA GLU A 44 -25.61 -21.14 14.31
C GLU A 44 -25.19 -21.26 15.78
N SER A 45 -23.99 -21.79 16.07
CA SER A 45 -23.41 -21.74 17.42
C SER A 45 -23.15 -20.29 17.85
N ALA A 46 -22.53 -19.48 16.98
CA ALA A 46 -22.30 -18.05 17.22
C ALA A 46 -23.61 -17.26 17.43
N ARG A 47 -24.65 -17.52 16.62
CA ARG A 47 -26.00 -16.95 16.82
C ARG A 47 -26.62 -17.35 18.15
N SER A 48 -26.49 -18.61 18.57
CA SER A 48 -27.03 -19.08 19.85
C SER A 48 -26.35 -18.39 21.05
N LEU A 49 -25.04 -18.12 20.94
CA LEU A 49 -24.28 -17.33 21.92
C LEU A 49 -24.73 -15.87 21.94
N LEU A 50 -24.86 -15.20 20.79
CA LEU A 50 -25.36 -13.83 20.72
C LEU A 50 -26.80 -13.71 21.23
N ALA A 51 -27.67 -14.69 20.96
CA ALA A 51 -29.02 -14.74 21.51
C ALA A 51 -29.00 -14.85 23.05
N ALA A 52 -28.18 -15.74 23.61
CA ALA A 52 -27.99 -15.85 25.06
C ALA A 52 -27.42 -14.57 25.68
N LEU A 53 -26.47 -13.91 25.01
CA LEU A 53 -25.92 -12.62 25.45
C LEU A 53 -26.96 -11.49 25.40
N SER A 54 -27.81 -11.45 24.37
CA SER A 54 -28.89 -10.47 24.24
C SER A 54 -30.00 -10.59 25.30
N ALA A 55 -30.09 -11.75 25.96
CA ALA A 55 -31.02 -12.03 27.03
C ALA A 55 -30.53 -11.63 28.43
N LEU A 56 -29.30 -11.11 28.57
CA LEU A 56 -28.85 -10.53 29.84
C LEU A 56 -29.65 -9.26 30.19
N PRO A 57 -29.88 -8.97 31.49
CA PRO A 57 -30.47 -7.71 31.92
C PRO A 57 -29.67 -6.52 31.41
N GLN A 58 -30.34 -5.57 30.74
CA GLN A 58 -29.72 -4.32 30.33
C GLN A 58 -29.40 -3.48 31.58
N LEU A 59 -28.12 -3.16 31.76
CA LEU A 59 -27.63 -2.35 32.86
C LEU A 59 -27.61 -0.88 32.42
N GLU A 60 -28.57 -0.09 32.88
CA GLU A 60 -28.49 1.37 32.69
C GLU A 60 -27.28 1.93 33.47
N PRO A 61 -26.35 2.65 32.80
CA PRO A 61 -25.25 3.30 33.49
C PRO A 61 -25.78 4.47 34.33
N SER A 62 -25.17 4.72 35.49
CA SER A 62 -25.57 5.85 36.34
C SER A 62 -25.53 7.19 35.57
N PRO A 63 -26.40 8.17 35.84
CA PRO A 63 -26.50 9.40 35.05
C PRO A 63 -25.20 10.19 34.88
N ARG A 64 -24.25 10.05 35.82
CA ARG A 64 -22.94 10.72 35.81
C ARG A 64 -21.83 9.92 35.09
N PHE A 65 -22.14 8.74 34.57
CA PHE A 65 -21.15 7.87 33.91
C PHE A 65 -20.56 8.54 32.66
N ALA A 66 -21.40 9.15 31.83
CA ALA A 66 -20.97 9.88 30.64
C ALA A 66 -19.99 11.02 31.00
N ASP A 67 -20.33 11.85 32.00
CA ASP A 67 -19.45 12.93 32.50
C ASP A 67 -18.09 12.39 32.97
N LEU A 68 -18.10 11.31 33.74
CA LEU A 68 -16.90 10.70 34.34
C LEU A 68 -16.00 10.00 33.30
N VAL A 69 -16.58 9.52 32.20
CA VAL A 69 -15.82 9.02 31.04
C VAL A 69 -15.25 10.20 30.25
N MET A 70 -16.08 11.15 29.85
CA MET A 70 -15.66 12.29 29.01
C MET A 70 -14.63 13.18 29.70
N ALA A 71 -14.70 13.36 31.02
CA ALA A 71 -13.68 14.07 31.81
C ALA A 71 -12.29 13.39 31.80
N ARG A 72 -12.18 12.15 31.30
CA ARG A 72 -10.92 11.40 31.12
C ARG A 72 -10.51 11.29 29.64
N VAL A 73 -11.40 11.56 28.70
CA VAL A 73 -11.07 11.56 27.26
C VAL A 73 -10.33 12.85 26.94
N VAL A 74 -8.99 12.77 26.99
CA VAL A 74 -8.12 13.83 26.46
C VAL A 74 -8.22 13.82 24.93
N VAL A 75 -9.26 14.46 24.42
CA VAL A 75 -9.35 14.82 23.00
C VAL A 75 -8.21 15.77 22.72
N GLN A 76 -7.12 15.28 22.11
CA GLN A 76 -6.13 16.18 21.53
C GLN A 76 -6.87 17.02 20.48
N PRO A 77 -6.85 18.36 20.58
CA PRO A 77 -7.48 19.18 19.57
C PRO A 77 -6.74 18.92 18.26
N GLN A 78 -7.45 18.30 17.30
CA GLN A 78 -6.99 18.23 15.92
C GLN A 78 -6.67 19.66 15.50
N ALA A 79 -5.39 19.93 15.23
CA ALA A 79 -4.96 21.29 14.98
C ALA A 79 -5.75 21.85 13.79
N ALA A 80 -6.62 22.83 14.06
CA ALA A 80 -7.29 23.58 13.02
C ALA A 80 -6.20 24.05 12.04
N PRO A 81 -6.36 23.85 10.71
CA PRO A 81 -5.28 23.99 9.76
C PRO A 81 -4.69 25.39 9.86
N ALA A 82 -3.53 25.48 10.52
CA ALA A 82 -2.87 26.74 10.76
C ALA A 82 -2.52 27.30 9.39
N ALA A 83 -3.09 28.45 9.02
CA ALA A 83 -2.84 29.08 7.73
C ALA A 83 -1.33 29.27 7.59
N VAL A 84 -0.69 28.42 6.78
CA VAL A 84 0.76 28.25 6.83
C VAL A 84 1.39 29.53 6.30
N ALA A 85 1.90 30.34 7.22
CA ALA A 85 2.73 31.48 6.89
C ALA A 85 4.05 30.95 6.32
N VAL A 86 4.05 30.61 5.04
CA VAL A 86 5.18 30.01 4.32
C VAL A 86 6.40 30.90 4.56
N PRO A 87 7.44 30.41 5.27
CA PRO A 87 8.60 31.23 5.51
C PRO A 87 9.28 31.49 4.18
N ALA A 88 9.44 32.77 3.80
CA ALA A 88 10.09 33.24 2.57
C ALA A 88 11.60 32.85 2.45
N GLN A 89 12.05 31.98 3.35
CA GLN A 89 13.34 31.32 3.39
C GLN A 89 13.35 30.03 2.54
N ALA A 90 12.19 29.42 2.27
CA ALA A 90 12.06 28.21 1.45
C ALA A 90 12.56 28.42 0.00
N GLU A 91 12.27 29.57 -0.62
CA GLU A 91 12.74 29.91 -1.97
C GLU A 91 14.27 30.03 -2.09
N ARG A 92 14.98 30.16 -0.96
CA ARG A 92 16.44 30.21 -0.89
C ARG A 92 17.07 28.83 -0.78
N ALA A 93 16.29 27.80 -0.42
CA ALA A 93 16.73 26.40 -0.38
C ALA A 93 16.68 25.72 -1.77
N ALA A 94 16.03 26.33 -2.76
CA ALA A 94 16.02 25.85 -4.15
C ALA A 94 17.47 25.76 -4.70
N PRO A 95 17.96 24.56 -5.09
CA PRO A 95 19.38 24.35 -5.42
C PRO A 95 19.76 24.95 -6.77
N ARG A 96 20.00 26.27 -6.80
CA ARG A 96 20.46 27.05 -7.97
C ARG A 96 21.83 26.61 -8.51
N ALA A 97 22.57 25.79 -7.77
CA ALA A 97 23.85 25.24 -8.22
C ALA A 97 23.64 24.08 -9.21
N ARG A 98 24.07 24.24 -10.47
CA ARG A 98 24.13 23.16 -11.49
C ARG A 98 24.77 21.85 -10.97
N ARG A 99 25.70 21.95 -10.02
CA ARG A 99 26.34 20.81 -9.34
C ARG A 99 25.35 19.87 -8.65
N GLY A 100 24.27 20.37 -8.04
CA GLY A 100 23.27 19.53 -7.39
C GLY A 100 22.52 18.63 -8.39
N TRP A 101 22.10 19.22 -9.51
CA TRP A 101 21.52 18.48 -10.64
C TRP A 101 22.50 17.48 -11.26
N MET A 102 23.79 17.82 -11.37
CA MET A 102 24.83 16.89 -11.82
C MET A 102 25.04 15.72 -10.86
N MET A 103 24.94 15.93 -9.54
CA MET A 103 25.05 14.84 -8.56
C MET A 103 23.82 13.92 -8.58
N LEU A 104 22.62 14.47 -8.77
CA LEU A 104 21.40 13.66 -8.97
C LEU A 104 21.48 12.85 -10.28
N LEU A 105 21.90 13.47 -11.39
CA LEU A 105 22.15 12.77 -12.65
C LEU A 105 23.22 11.67 -12.49
N ALA A 106 24.33 11.95 -11.81
CA ALA A 106 25.37 10.96 -11.56
C ALA A 106 24.85 9.78 -10.71
N LEU A 107 24.05 10.04 -9.67
CA LEU A 107 23.45 8.99 -8.84
C LEU A 107 22.52 8.06 -9.65
N VAL A 108 21.82 8.60 -10.65
CA VAL A 108 20.97 7.83 -11.58
C VAL A 108 21.77 7.14 -12.69
N LEU A 109 22.89 7.72 -13.14
CA LEU A 109 23.71 7.20 -14.25
C LEU A 109 24.77 6.18 -13.83
N VAL A 110 25.30 6.23 -12.61
CA VAL A 110 26.31 5.29 -12.08
C VAL A 110 25.87 3.81 -12.14
N PRO A 111 24.62 3.40 -11.83
CA PRO A 111 24.24 1.99 -11.93
C PRO A 111 24.06 1.49 -13.38
N LEU A 112 23.76 2.37 -14.35
CA LEU A 112 23.44 1.96 -15.73
C LEU A 112 24.52 1.11 -16.45
N PRO A 113 25.84 1.41 -16.38
CA PRO A 113 26.86 0.56 -17.00
C PRO A 113 27.02 -0.81 -16.30
N VAL A 114 26.83 -0.88 -14.98
CA VAL A 114 26.85 -2.16 -14.23
C VAL A 114 25.65 -3.01 -14.65
N LEU A 115 24.48 -2.40 -14.70
CA LEU A 115 23.24 -3.00 -15.20
C LEU A 115 23.39 -3.47 -16.66
N ALA A 116 24.02 -2.70 -17.55
CA ALA A 116 24.26 -3.08 -18.93
C ALA A 116 25.22 -4.28 -19.07
N GLY A 117 26.34 -4.27 -18.33
CA GLY A 117 27.31 -5.37 -18.34
C GLY A 117 26.78 -6.67 -17.73
N LEU A 118 25.89 -6.56 -16.74
CA LEU A 118 25.15 -7.71 -16.20
C LEU A 118 24.19 -8.27 -17.25
N GLY A 119 23.52 -7.41 -18.02
CA GLY A 119 22.56 -7.76 -19.09
C GLY A 119 23.11 -8.59 -20.25
N THR A 120 24.38 -8.42 -20.64
CA THR A 120 24.92 -9.00 -21.89
C THR A 120 25.32 -10.46 -21.75
N TRP A 121 26.16 -10.81 -20.77
CA TRP A 121 26.51 -12.22 -20.45
C TRP A 121 25.26 -13.07 -20.18
N MET A 122 24.25 -12.45 -19.60
CA MET A 122 22.97 -13.05 -19.22
C MET A 122 22.03 -13.38 -20.39
N GLY A 123 22.34 -13.02 -21.64
CA GLY A 123 21.47 -13.31 -22.80
C GLY A 123 21.41 -14.79 -23.23
N GLY A 124 21.77 -15.74 -22.34
CA GLY A 124 22.26 -17.06 -22.70
C GLY A 124 21.23 -18.20 -22.72
N ASP A 125 20.91 -18.78 -21.56
CA ASP A 125 20.29 -20.11 -21.51
C ASP A 125 18.80 -20.13 -21.92
N PRO A 126 18.35 -21.12 -22.70
CA PRO A 126 17.03 -21.14 -23.32
C PRO A 126 15.87 -21.57 -22.40
N VAL A 127 16.14 -22.01 -21.17
CA VAL A 127 15.16 -22.72 -20.33
C VAL A 127 14.18 -21.78 -19.60
N THR A 128 14.58 -20.52 -19.33
CA THR A 128 13.73 -19.54 -18.63
C THR A 128 12.81 -18.77 -19.59
N GLY A 129 11.76 -19.43 -20.07
CA GLY A 129 10.80 -18.87 -21.03
C GLY A 129 10.17 -17.53 -20.61
N MET A 130 10.19 -16.55 -21.51
CA MET A 130 9.78 -15.14 -21.32
C MET A 130 8.42 -14.94 -20.60
N GLY A 131 7.45 -15.84 -20.82
CA GLY A 131 6.12 -15.76 -20.21
C GLY A 131 6.10 -15.95 -18.68
N SER A 132 7.00 -16.78 -18.14
CA SER A 132 7.13 -16.97 -16.68
C SER A 132 7.60 -15.69 -16.00
N LEU A 133 8.62 -15.04 -16.60
CA LEU A 133 9.14 -13.76 -16.14
C LEU A 133 8.07 -12.66 -16.17
N TRP A 134 7.26 -12.60 -17.23
CA TRP A 134 6.17 -11.63 -17.36
C TRP A 134 5.10 -11.78 -16.26
N ASN A 135 4.69 -13.01 -15.95
CA ASN A 135 3.70 -13.26 -14.91
C ASN A 135 4.24 -12.96 -13.50
N ALA A 136 5.50 -13.34 -13.20
CA ALA A 136 6.14 -13.00 -11.94
C ALA A 136 6.29 -11.48 -11.73
N VAL A 137 6.58 -10.75 -12.81
CA VAL A 137 6.63 -9.26 -12.82
C VAL A 137 5.24 -8.67 -12.56
N ARG A 138 4.20 -9.21 -13.18
CA ARG A 138 2.81 -8.70 -13.05
C ARG A 138 2.20 -9.01 -11.67
N GLY A 139 2.69 -10.06 -10.98
CA GLY A 139 2.49 -10.26 -9.55
C GLY A 139 3.15 -9.11 -8.77
N TRP A 140 4.48 -9.09 -8.76
CA TRP A 140 5.28 -8.14 -7.98
C TRP A 140 4.86 -6.67 -8.14
N ALA A 141 4.60 -6.21 -9.36
CA ALA A 141 4.19 -4.82 -9.60
C ALA A 141 2.83 -4.47 -8.99
N ARG A 142 1.89 -5.43 -8.95
CA ARG A 142 0.58 -5.28 -8.30
C ARG A 142 0.72 -5.30 -6.79
N ASP A 143 1.50 -6.22 -6.25
CA ASP A 143 1.69 -6.38 -4.80
C ASP A 143 2.42 -5.16 -4.21
N VAL A 144 3.45 -4.66 -4.92
CA VAL A 144 4.12 -3.38 -4.59
C VAL A 144 3.18 -2.19 -4.70
N SER A 145 2.33 -2.12 -5.73
CA SER A 145 1.35 -1.02 -5.86
C SER A 145 0.29 -1.05 -4.75
N TRP A 146 -0.06 -2.23 -4.24
CA TRP A 146 -1.03 -2.38 -3.16
C TRP A 146 -0.42 -1.96 -1.81
N ASN A 147 0.79 -2.43 -1.49
CA ASN A 147 1.46 -2.10 -0.23
C ASN A 147 1.87 -0.62 -0.16
N LEU A 148 2.33 -0.02 -1.27
CA LEU A 148 2.55 1.43 -1.35
C LEU A 148 1.25 2.24 -1.18
N LEU A 149 0.10 1.69 -1.54
CA LEU A 149 -1.19 2.35 -1.36
C LEU A 149 -1.72 2.19 0.07
N SER A 150 -1.58 1.02 0.71
CA SER A 150 -2.05 0.78 2.07
C SER A 150 -1.13 1.36 3.15
N GLU A 151 0.13 0.95 3.20
CA GLU A 151 1.11 1.39 4.22
C GLU A 151 1.56 2.85 3.97
N GLY A 152 1.66 3.21 2.69
CA GLY A 152 2.03 4.56 2.27
C GLY A 152 0.96 5.61 2.61
N THR A 153 -0.34 5.31 2.46
CA THR A 153 -1.37 6.31 2.80
C THR A 153 -1.41 6.61 4.30
N GLU A 154 -1.35 5.59 5.17
CA GLU A 154 -1.37 5.85 6.61
C GLU A 154 -0.15 6.68 7.07
N THR A 155 1.04 6.37 6.54
CA THR A 155 2.26 7.13 6.87
C THR A 155 2.29 8.53 6.25
N LEU A 156 1.85 8.74 5.01
CA LEU A 156 1.75 10.08 4.39
C LEU A 156 0.69 10.97 5.04
N ILE A 157 -0.42 10.40 5.52
CA ILE A 157 -1.46 11.13 6.28
C ILE A 157 -0.90 11.51 7.66
N ARG A 158 -0.30 10.55 8.38
CA ARG A 158 0.20 10.76 9.75
C ARG A 158 1.42 11.70 9.83
N THR A 159 2.18 11.85 8.74
CA THR A 159 3.36 12.76 8.67
C THR A 159 3.07 14.15 8.12
N GLY A 160 1.85 14.42 7.63
CA GLY A 160 1.50 15.69 6.98
C GLY A 160 2.17 15.91 5.61
N LEU A 161 2.97 14.95 5.12
CA LEU A 161 3.73 15.06 3.88
C LEU A 161 2.81 15.20 2.66
N TYR A 162 1.59 14.65 2.72
CA TYR A 162 0.56 14.83 1.70
C TYR A 162 0.08 16.29 1.60
N GLN A 163 -0.15 16.97 2.73
CA GLN A 163 -0.54 18.39 2.75
C GLN A 163 0.60 19.26 2.24
N TRP A 164 1.82 19.05 2.74
CA TRP A 164 3.02 19.73 2.21
C TRP A 164 3.19 19.56 0.70
N GLY A 165 2.96 18.35 0.17
CA GLY A 165 3.01 18.08 -1.27
C GLY A 165 1.90 18.77 -2.07
N ALA A 166 0.67 18.79 -1.54
CA ALA A 166 -0.45 19.48 -2.17
C ALA A 166 -0.25 21.01 -2.20
N ASP A 167 0.15 21.59 -1.07
CA ASP A 167 0.46 23.02 -0.94
C ASP A 167 1.66 23.41 -1.83
N ALA A 168 2.69 22.56 -1.91
CA ALA A 168 3.84 22.78 -2.78
C ALA A 168 3.51 22.68 -4.29
N LEU A 169 2.48 21.92 -4.69
CA LEU A 169 1.96 21.97 -6.07
C LEU A 169 1.08 23.21 -6.30
N ALA A 170 0.23 23.57 -5.33
CA ALA A 170 -0.65 24.73 -5.42
C ALA A 170 0.13 26.07 -5.47
N ALA A 171 1.30 26.13 -4.84
CA ALA A 171 2.19 27.29 -4.81
C ALA A 171 2.98 27.53 -6.12
N ILE A 172 2.72 26.79 -7.20
CA ILE A 172 3.42 26.93 -8.49
C ILE A 172 2.50 27.63 -9.51
N PRO A 173 2.57 28.97 -9.65
CA PRO A 173 1.75 29.68 -10.63
C PRO A 173 2.25 29.48 -12.07
N GLY A 174 1.35 29.07 -12.97
CA GLY A 174 1.56 29.03 -14.41
C GLY A 174 1.40 27.64 -15.05
N PRO A 175 1.51 27.54 -16.39
CA PRO A 175 1.25 26.29 -17.13
C PRO A 175 2.25 25.16 -16.82
N THR A 176 3.38 25.47 -16.19
CA THR A 176 4.33 24.49 -15.65
C THR A 176 3.79 23.67 -14.48
N ALA A 177 2.72 24.13 -13.81
CA ALA A 177 2.07 23.41 -12.71
C ALA A 177 1.57 22.02 -13.12
N ALA A 178 1.15 21.84 -14.38
CA ALA A 178 0.76 20.54 -14.91
C ALA A 178 1.96 19.59 -15.15
N GLY A 179 3.16 20.14 -15.34
CA GLY A 179 4.39 19.36 -15.54
C GLY A 179 4.93 18.72 -14.26
N VAL A 180 4.65 19.29 -13.09
CA VAL A 180 5.13 18.80 -11.79
C VAL A 180 4.49 17.46 -11.36
N PRO A 181 3.16 17.27 -11.35
CA PRO A 181 2.57 15.96 -11.06
C PRO A 181 2.93 14.92 -12.13
N VAL A 182 3.09 15.33 -13.40
CA VAL A 182 3.57 14.43 -14.46
C VAL A 182 5.03 14.00 -14.21
N LEU A 183 5.92 14.91 -13.82
CA LEU A 183 7.30 14.57 -13.46
C LEU A 183 7.37 13.68 -12.21
N LEU A 184 6.51 13.94 -11.21
CA LEU A 184 6.41 13.14 -9.99
C LEU A 184 5.90 11.72 -10.31
N LEU A 185 4.89 11.58 -11.17
CA LEU A 185 4.40 10.30 -11.69
C LEU A 185 5.47 9.57 -12.51
N VAL A 186 6.24 10.28 -13.34
CA VAL A 186 7.35 9.69 -14.09
C VAL A 186 8.45 9.18 -13.15
N LEU A 187 8.76 9.90 -12.06
CA LEU A 187 9.70 9.43 -11.03
C LEU A 187 9.14 8.23 -10.24
N LEU A 188 7.87 8.28 -9.84
CA LEU A 188 7.17 7.17 -9.17
C LEU A 188 7.01 5.93 -10.06
N ALA A 189 6.97 6.09 -11.38
CA ALA A 189 7.02 4.99 -12.35
C ALA A 189 8.46 4.52 -12.63
N ALA A 190 9.45 5.42 -12.58
CA ALA A 190 10.87 5.09 -12.78
C ALA A 190 11.42 4.19 -11.66
N ILE A 191 10.93 4.29 -10.43
CA ILE A 191 11.32 3.40 -9.32
C ILE A 191 10.94 1.92 -9.59
N PRO A 192 9.66 1.54 -9.83
CA PRO A 192 9.32 0.17 -10.19
C PRO A 192 9.82 -0.23 -11.59
N ALA A 193 10.02 0.71 -12.53
CA ALA A 193 10.63 0.39 -13.83
C ALA A 193 12.13 0.10 -13.72
N SER A 194 12.87 0.78 -12.85
CA SER A 194 14.29 0.49 -12.58
C SER A 194 14.46 -0.76 -11.70
N ALA A 195 13.56 -1.00 -10.75
CA ALA A 195 13.50 -2.27 -10.02
C ALA A 195 13.12 -3.44 -10.93
N TRP A 196 12.22 -3.24 -11.92
CA TRP A 196 11.92 -4.21 -12.97
C TRP A 196 13.11 -4.45 -13.88
N ALA A 197 13.79 -3.39 -14.31
CA ALA A 197 15.01 -3.50 -15.10
C ALA A 197 16.07 -4.28 -14.32
N MET A 198 16.29 -3.97 -13.04
CA MET A 198 17.24 -4.68 -12.17
C MET A 198 16.82 -6.14 -11.92
N ALA A 199 15.53 -6.44 -11.72
CA ALA A 199 15.02 -7.80 -11.56
C ALA A 199 15.08 -8.62 -12.87
N ARG A 200 14.94 -7.98 -14.04
CA ARG A 200 15.22 -8.58 -15.35
C ARG A 200 16.72 -8.81 -15.52
N LEU A 201 17.51 -7.83 -15.09
CA LEU A 201 18.97 -7.85 -15.05
C LEU A 201 19.54 -8.69 -13.87
N LEU A 202 18.76 -9.62 -13.33
CA LEU A 202 19.17 -10.65 -12.38
C LEU A 202 18.60 -12.03 -12.75
N ARG A 203 17.98 -12.20 -13.92
CA ARG A 203 17.18 -13.39 -14.27
C ARG A 203 17.38 -13.96 -15.67
N THR A 204 17.84 -13.17 -16.62
CA THR A 204 18.44 -13.73 -17.84
C THR A 204 19.77 -14.42 -17.42
N PRO A 205 20.17 -15.63 -17.89
CA PRO A 205 21.29 -16.39 -17.30
C PRO A 205 22.59 -16.47 -18.15
N HIS A 206 23.75 -16.67 -17.50
CA HIS A 206 25.10 -16.57 -18.10
C HIS A 206 25.42 -17.80 -18.98
N THR A 207 25.47 -17.65 -20.31
CA THR A 207 26.20 -18.60 -21.17
C THR A 207 27.66 -18.18 -21.33
N GLY A 208 28.46 -18.38 -20.27
CA GLY A 208 29.92 -18.35 -20.38
C GLY A 208 30.43 -19.61 -21.07
N GLY A 209 30.85 -19.51 -22.33
CA GLY A 209 31.32 -20.66 -23.12
C GLY A 209 32.57 -21.33 -22.52
N MET A 210 32.59 -22.66 -22.49
CA MET A 210 33.75 -23.44 -22.03
C MET A 210 34.91 -23.33 -23.04
N ILE A 211 36.12 -23.05 -22.55
CA ILE A 211 37.34 -22.85 -23.36
C ILE A 211 38.16 -24.15 -23.37
N HIS A 212 37.88 -25.06 -24.30
CA HIS A 212 38.70 -26.23 -24.62
C HIS A 212 38.48 -26.64 -26.10
N ALA A 213 39.49 -27.03 -26.88
CA ALA A 213 40.95 -26.96 -26.68
C ALA A 213 41.65 -26.91 -28.05
#